data_AF-A0A8S9KZ94-F1
#
_entry.id   AF-A0A8S9KZ94-F1
#
_cell.length_a   1.000
_cell.length_b   1.000
_cell.length_c   1.000
_cell.angle_alpha   90.00
_cell.angle_beta   90.00
_cell.angle_gamma   90.00
#
_symmetry.space_group_name_H-M   'P 1'
#
loop_
_entity.id
_entity.type
_entity.pdbx_description
1 polymer ?
#
loop_
_entity_poly.entity_id
_entity_poly.type
_entity_poly.pdbx_seq_one_letter_code
_entity_poly.pdbx_strand_id
1 'polypeptide(L)'
;SSLRNHQTPQTFLFSSLPPSRLSFELLSPHLRSASPDDLKALVISEPHHLNHATLPAAKLAASTPAANYGRVQDFAGLNVSGAVVVARYGKIYRGDIVRNAHRAGALGVVVYTDKRDYGGGGDECFPASKWMPPSGVQVGSVYNGLGDPTTPGWASVEGCERLSEEAVELSGDSPLIPSLPISAADAEVILKSIVGDVADGDVYPVGPGQGILNLSYIVSLWGETVIARIENVIGVIEGEEEPDRYVILGNHRDAWSFGAVDPNSGTAVLLEIAQRLDKLQRRGWKPRRTIIFCNWDAEEYALVSTLYLTL
;
A
#
# COMPACT_ATOMS: atom_id res chain seq x y z
N SER A 1 24.96 -27.95 -21.70
CA SER A 1 25.29 -27.35 -20.40
C SER A 1 23.99 -26.83 -19.79
N SER A 2 23.66 -27.27 -18.59
CA SER A 2 22.40 -26.97 -17.90
C SER A 2 22.31 -25.51 -17.49
N LEU A 3 21.10 -24.92 -17.53
CA LEU A 3 20.72 -23.83 -16.64
C LEU A 3 21.21 -24.20 -15.23
N ARG A 4 22.23 -23.50 -14.72
CA ARG A 4 22.57 -23.64 -13.31
C ARG A 4 21.49 -22.87 -12.56
N ASN A 5 20.55 -23.60 -11.96
CA ASN A 5 19.77 -23.07 -10.85
C ASN A 5 20.77 -22.83 -9.71
N HIS A 6 21.41 -21.66 -9.70
CA HIS A 6 21.88 -21.09 -8.45
C HIS A 6 20.64 -20.55 -7.75
N GLN A 7 19.84 -21.45 -7.17
CA GLN A 7 19.03 -21.09 -6.02
C GLN A 7 20.02 -20.77 -4.91
N THR A 8 20.50 -19.53 -4.89
CA THR A 8 20.92 -18.93 -3.64
C THR A 8 19.63 -18.37 -3.06
N PRO A 9 18.93 -19.09 -2.15
CA PRO A 9 17.89 -18.46 -1.36
C PRO A 9 18.61 -17.38 -0.56
N GLN A 10 18.53 -16.14 -1.03
CA GLN A 10 18.87 -15.02 -0.19
C GLN A 10 17.66 -14.84 0.72
N THR A 11 17.78 -15.39 1.92
CA THR A 11 16.83 -15.19 3.01
C THR A 11 16.98 -13.75 3.46
N PHE A 12 16.03 -12.90 3.10
CA PHE A 12 15.97 -11.55 3.63
C PHE A 12 14.81 -11.43 4.59
N LEU A 13 15.03 -10.73 5.68
CA LEU A 13 14.14 -10.66 6.83
C LEU A 13 13.55 -9.23 6.88
N PHE A 14 12.24 -9.04 6.71
CA PHE A 14 11.56 -7.72 6.64
C PHE A 14 10.19 -7.69 7.34
N SER A 15 9.81 -6.54 7.89
CA SER A 15 8.57 -6.30 8.63
C SER A 15 7.24 -6.38 7.82
N SER A 16 6.45 -7.45 7.96
CA SER A 16 5.07 -7.50 7.42
C SER A 16 4.02 -7.33 8.53
N LEU A 17 2.74 -7.08 8.17
CA LEU A 17 1.63 -7.04 9.15
C LEU A 17 0.70 -8.26 8.94
N PRO A 18 0.33 -9.00 9.99
CA PRO A 18 -0.64 -10.10 9.92
C PRO A 18 -2.08 -9.61 9.76
N PRO A 19 -3.06 -10.50 9.46
CA PRO A 19 -4.47 -10.13 9.29
C PRO A 19 -5.04 -9.42 10.52
N SER A 20 -5.78 -8.33 10.30
CA SER A 20 -6.42 -7.53 11.36
C SER A 20 -7.94 -7.69 11.35
N ARG A 21 -8.59 -7.33 12.47
CA ARG A 21 -10.04 -7.17 12.57
C ARG A 21 -10.31 -5.68 12.70
N LEU A 22 -11.08 -5.13 11.77
CA LEU A 22 -11.38 -3.70 11.70
C LEU A 22 -12.86 -3.47 11.97
N SER A 23 -13.18 -2.44 12.75
CA SER A 23 -14.52 -1.86 12.80
C SER A 23 -14.39 -0.34 12.94
N PHE A 24 -15.20 0.39 12.17
CA PHE A 24 -15.41 1.83 12.42
C PHE A 24 -16.88 2.08 12.71
N GLU A 25 -17.16 3.17 13.44
CA GLU A 25 -18.51 3.63 13.74
C GLU A 25 -18.60 5.13 13.49
N LEU A 26 -19.62 5.58 12.75
CA LEU A 26 -19.91 6.99 12.53
C LEU A 26 -20.96 7.45 13.53
N LEU A 27 -20.60 8.35 14.44
CA LEU A 27 -21.55 8.94 15.39
C LEU A 27 -22.01 10.30 14.84
N SER A 28 -23.32 10.46 14.60
CA SER A 28 -23.93 11.73 14.17
C SER A 28 -24.40 12.56 15.37
N PRO A 29 -23.97 13.83 15.54
CA PRO A 29 -24.38 14.66 16.68
C PRO A 29 -25.79 15.26 16.59
N HIS A 30 -26.48 15.17 15.44
CA HIS A 30 -27.82 15.75 15.21
C HIS A 30 -29.01 14.87 15.63
N LEU A 31 -28.78 13.70 16.21
CA LEU A 31 -29.85 12.78 16.62
C LEU A 31 -30.14 12.82 18.13
N ARG A 32 -30.18 14.03 18.73
CA ARG A 32 -30.59 14.17 20.15
C ARG A 32 -32.08 13.88 20.41
N SER A 33 -32.87 13.64 19.36
CA SER A 33 -34.31 13.34 19.46
C SER A 33 -34.75 12.13 18.63
N ALA A 34 -33.81 11.33 18.12
CA ALA A 34 -34.15 10.16 17.33
C ALA A 34 -34.32 8.94 18.23
N SER A 35 -35.28 8.07 17.90
CA SER A 35 -35.55 6.82 18.61
C SER A 35 -34.28 5.96 18.64
N PRO A 36 -34.06 5.11 19.67
CA PRO A 36 -32.98 4.11 19.64
C PRO A 36 -32.94 3.27 18.34
N ASP A 37 -34.07 3.14 17.65
CA ASP A 37 -34.18 2.44 16.35
C ASP A 37 -33.63 3.25 15.15
N ASP A 38 -33.46 4.57 15.29
CA ASP A 38 -32.92 5.47 14.26
C ASP A 38 -31.37 5.53 14.28
N LEU A 39 -30.74 5.03 15.35
CA LEU A 39 -29.30 4.88 15.49
C LEU A 39 -28.83 3.63 14.72
N LYS A 40 -28.64 3.75 13.42
CA LYS A 40 -27.89 2.73 12.68
C LYS A 40 -26.41 2.80 13.05
N ALA A 41 -26.01 2.07 14.09
CA ALA A 41 -24.63 1.71 14.31
C ALA A 41 -24.17 0.85 13.12
N LEU A 42 -23.41 1.44 12.19
CA LEU A 42 -22.78 0.67 11.13
C LEU A 42 -21.51 0.04 11.70
N VAL A 43 -21.66 -1.12 12.33
CA VAL A 43 -20.52 -1.98 12.66
C VAL A 43 -20.12 -2.68 11.36
N ILE A 44 -19.08 -2.21 10.67
CA ILE A 44 -18.49 -3.00 9.58
C ILE A 44 -17.74 -4.16 10.22
N SER A 45 -18.34 -5.35 10.19
CA SER A 45 -17.88 -6.55 10.90
C SER A 45 -17.25 -7.62 10.02
N GLU A 46 -17.05 -7.36 8.73
CA GLU A 46 -16.52 -8.36 7.79
C GLU A 46 -14.99 -8.22 7.64
N PRO A 47 -14.20 -9.25 7.99
CA PRO A 47 -12.75 -9.22 7.91
C PRO A 47 -12.34 -9.39 6.45
N HIS A 48 -12.00 -8.30 5.78
CA HIS A 48 -11.23 -8.36 4.55
C HIS A 48 -9.88 -7.70 4.81
N HIS A 49 -8.82 -8.40 4.42
CA HIS A 49 -7.40 -8.15 4.70
C HIS A 49 -6.85 -6.87 4.03
N LEU A 50 -7.56 -5.75 4.17
CA LEU A 50 -7.38 -4.54 3.38
C LEU A 50 -6.89 -3.42 4.30
N ASN A 51 -5.59 -3.42 4.57
CA ASN A 51 -4.94 -2.36 5.36
C ASN A 51 -3.82 -1.72 4.57
N HIS A 52 -3.42 -0.52 4.96
CA HIS A 52 -2.07 -0.05 4.62
C HIS A 52 -1.06 -0.89 5.41
N ALA A 53 0.08 -1.24 4.80
CA ALA A 53 1.18 -1.81 5.58
C ALA A 53 1.83 -0.74 6.47
N THR A 54 2.51 -1.16 7.55
CA THR A 54 3.28 -0.31 8.49
C THR A 54 2.46 0.62 9.42
N LEU A 55 1.25 0.23 9.82
CA LEU A 55 0.36 1.05 10.66
C LEU A 55 0.54 0.88 12.18
N PRO A 56 0.53 1.97 12.97
CA PRO A 56 0.39 1.90 14.43
C PRO A 56 -1.05 1.54 14.84
N ALA A 57 -1.21 0.78 15.92
CA ALA A 57 -2.51 0.48 16.54
C ALA A 57 -3.17 1.76 17.08
N ALA A 58 -4.48 1.93 16.88
CA ALA A 58 -5.17 3.15 17.33
C ALA A 58 -6.66 2.92 17.62
N LYS A 59 -7.17 3.67 18.63
CA LYS A 59 -8.58 3.92 18.86
C LYS A 59 -8.80 5.43 18.92
N LEU A 60 -9.43 6.00 17.91
CA LEU A 60 -9.59 7.45 17.77
C LEU A 60 -11.03 7.80 17.44
N ALA A 61 -11.61 8.77 18.16
CA ALA A 61 -12.92 9.34 17.86
C ALA A 61 -12.74 10.84 17.65
N ALA A 62 -12.88 11.31 16.40
CA ALA A 62 -12.57 12.70 16.06
C ALA A 62 -13.41 13.23 14.88
N SER A 63 -13.47 14.55 14.74
CA SER A 63 -14.10 15.22 13.59
C SER A 63 -13.44 14.81 12.28
N THR A 64 -14.21 14.84 11.18
CA THR A 64 -13.80 14.22 9.91
C THR A 64 -13.78 15.24 8.76
N PRO A 65 -12.68 15.98 8.55
CA PRO A 65 -12.56 16.89 7.42
C PRO A 65 -12.13 16.17 6.14
N ALA A 66 -12.69 16.59 5.00
CA ALA A 66 -12.26 16.13 3.68
C ALA A 66 -11.07 16.96 3.18
N ALA A 67 -9.94 16.33 2.90
CA ALA A 67 -8.72 16.98 2.42
C ALA A 67 -8.42 16.67 0.95
N ASN A 68 -9.46 16.46 0.13
CA ASN A 68 -9.32 16.19 -1.31
C ASN A 68 -8.30 15.06 -1.57
N TYR A 69 -7.22 15.31 -2.32
CA TYR A 69 -6.19 14.32 -2.65
C TYR A 69 -5.04 14.28 -1.62
N GLY A 70 -5.16 14.96 -0.48
CA GLY A 70 -4.14 15.00 0.57
C GLY A 70 -2.84 15.70 0.19
N ARG A 71 -2.87 16.59 -0.81
CA ARG A 71 -1.71 17.40 -1.19
C ARG A 71 -1.46 18.47 -0.15
N VAL A 72 -0.22 18.98 -0.09
CA VAL A 72 0.15 20.08 0.83
C VAL A 72 -0.83 21.26 0.73
N GLN A 73 -1.23 21.64 -0.48
CA GLN A 73 -2.20 22.71 -0.72
C GLN A 73 -3.63 22.39 -0.27
N ASP A 74 -4.02 21.12 -0.20
CA ASP A 74 -5.36 20.71 0.22
C ASP A 74 -5.54 20.88 1.75
N PHE A 75 -4.44 21.02 2.50
CA PHE A 75 -4.45 21.36 3.92
C PHE A 75 -4.35 22.86 4.20
N ALA A 76 -4.09 23.70 3.18
CA ALA A 76 -3.96 25.14 3.38
C ALA A 76 -5.31 25.75 3.79
N GLY A 77 -5.37 26.29 5.02
CA GLY A 77 -6.60 26.86 5.58
C GLY A 77 -7.59 25.85 6.16
N LEU A 78 -7.27 24.55 6.15
CA LEU A 78 -8.07 23.50 6.77
C LEU A 78 -7.51 23.13 8.15
N ASN A 79 -8.27 23.38 9.22
CA ASN A 79 -7.86 22.94 10.56
C ASN A 79 -8.19 21.45 10.74
N VAL A 80 -7.16 20.62 10.73
CA VAL A 80 -7.26 19.17 10.95
C VAL A 80 -6.65 18.73 12.29
N SER A 81 -6.30 19.68 13.16
CA SER A 81 -5.69 19.40 14.46
C SER A 81 -6.63 18.55 15.32
N GLY A 82 -6.20 17.35 15.70
CA GLY A 82 -7.04 16.45 16.49
C GLY A 82 -8.09 15.68 15.70
N ALA A 83 -8.07 15.75 14.35
CA ALA A 83 -9.08 15.19 13.46
C ALA A 83 -8.64 13.84 12.84
N VAL A 84 -9.60 13.05 12.33
CA VAL A 84 -9.30 11.97 11.38
C VAL A 84 -9.67 12.46 9.99
N VAL A 85 -8.67 12.61 9.13
CA VAL A 85 -8.85 13.19 7.78
C VAL A 85 -9.38 12.15 6.82
N VAL A 86 -10.30 12.53 5.93
CA VAL A 86 -10.68 11.73 4.76
C VAL A 86 -10.02 12.31 3.52
N ALA A 87 -9.30 11.49 2.77
CA ALA A 87 -8.65 11.86 1.52
C ALA A 87 -8.90 10.80 0.45
N ARG A 88 -8.80 11.17 -0.83
CA ARG A 88 -8.89 10.23 -1.96
C ARG A 88 -7.52 9.95 -2.57
N TYR A 89 -7.35 8.73 -3.06
CA TYR A 89 -6.22 8.33 -3.88
C TYR A 89 -6.15 9.10 -5.20
N GLY A 90 -4.95 9.20 -5.81
CA GLY A 90 -4.81 9.40 -7.26
C GLY A 90 -3.86 10.50 -7.75
N LYS A 91 -3.46 11.48 -6.93
CA LYS A 91 -2.56 12.58 -7.37
C LYS A 91 -1.15 12.54 -6.81
N ILE A 92 -0.98 11.95 -5.63
CA ILE A 92 0.31 11.81 -4.96
C ILE A 92 0.43 10.39 -4.37
N TYR A 93 1.63 10.01 -3.96
CA TYR A 93 1.84 8.75 -3.27
C TYR A 93 1.07 8.72 -1.95
N ARG A 94 0.54 7.55 -1.58
CA ARG A 94 -0.34 7.40 -0.41
C ARG A 94 0.35 7.66 0.92
N GLY A 95 1.64 7.33 1.04
CA GLY A 95 2.44 7.72 2.21
C GLY A 95 2.53 9.25 2.35
N ASP A 96 2.58 9.99 1.23
CA ASP A 96 2.60 11.46 1.27
C ASP A 96 1.28 12.04 1.78
N ILE A 97 0.14 11.41 1.47
CA ILE A 97 -1.17 11.80 2.03
C ILE A 97 -1.10 11.71 3.57
N VAL A 98 -0.62 10.58 4.08
CA VAL A 98 -0.49 10.33 5.53
C VAL A 98 0.48 11.30 6.17
N ARG A 99 1.66 11.50 5.57
CA ARG A 99 2.69 12.41 6.06
C ARG A 99 2.23 13.88 6.06
N ASN A 100 1.53 14.31 5.02
CA ASN A 100 0.98 15.67 4.94
C ASN A 100 -0.10 15.90 5.99
N ALA A 101 -1.02 14.93 6.18
CA ALA A 101 -2.04 15.00 7.20
C ALA A 101 -1.44 15.07 8.61
N HIS A 102 -0.42 14.25 8.90
CA HIS A 102 0.29 14.30 10.17
C HIS A 102 0.92 15.68 10.42
N ARG A 103 1.63 16.22 9.42
CA ARG A 103 2.24 17.57 9.50
C ARG A 103 1.20 18.67 9.71
N ALA A 104 -0.03 18.47 9.23
CA ALA A 104 -1.15 19.38 9.44
C ALA A 104 -1.86 19.20 10.80
N GLY A 105 -1.47 18.21 11.62
CA GLY A 105 -1.97 17.97 12.98
C GLY A 105 -3.07 16.91 13.08
N ALA A 106 -3.34 16.14 12.01
CA ALA A 106 -4.29 15.05 12.05
C ALA A 106 -3.83 13.93 13.01
N LEU A 107 -4.78 13.23 13.61
CA LEU A 107 -4.53 12.04 14.44
C LEU A 107 -4.65 10.74 13.64
N GLY A 108 -5.24 10.78 12.46
CA GLY A 108 -5.35 9.63 11.56
C GLY A 108 -5.88 10.01 10.19
N VAL A 109 -5.82 9.08 9.25
CA VAL A 109 -6.29 9.29 7.88
C VAL A 109 -7.09 8.09 7.37
N VAL A 110 -8.20 8.36 6.71
CA VAL A 110 -8.89 7.37 5.89
C VAL A 110 -8.74 7.75 4.43
N VAL A 111 -8.29 6.80 3.61
CA VAL A 111 -8.01 7.02 2.19
C VAL A 111 -8.95 6.16 1.35
N TYR A 112 -9.62 6.73 0.35
CA TYR A 112 -10.58 6.00 -0.47
C TYR A 112 -10.32 6.15 -1.97
N THR A 113 -10.82 5.19 -2.76
CA THR A 113 -10.80 5.26 -4.22
C THR A 113 -12.06 5.96 -4.73
N ASP A 114 -11.91 7.19 -5.23
CA ASP A 114 -13.05 7.95 -5.73
C ASP A 114 -13.61 7.33 -7.03
N LYS A 115 -14.95 7.17 -7.12
CA LYS A 115 -15.63 6.63 -8.32
C LYS A 115 -15.31 7.44 -9.57
N ARG A 116 -15.00 8.74 -9.46
CA ARG A 116 -14.60 9.55 -10.62
C ARG A 116 -13.27 9.13 -11.21
N ASP A 117 -12.32 8.79 -10.34
CA ASP A 117 -10.96 8.44 -10.75
C ASP A 117 -10.86 6.95 -11.14
N TYR A 118 -11.59 6.08 -10.44
CA TYR A 118 -11.42 4.62 -10.54
C TYR A 118 -12.68 3.85 -11.00
N GLY A 119 -13.84 4.51 -11.04
CA GLY A 119 -15.14 3.92 -11.40
C GLY A 119 -15.60 4.20 -12.83
N GLY A 120 -14.80 4.91 -13.63
CA GLY A 120 -15.08 5.10 -15.07
C GLY A 120 -16.23 6.02 -15.42
N GLY A 121 -16.77 6.76 -14.44
CA GLY A 121 -17.86 7.72 -14.64
C GLY A 121 -19.25 7.11 -14.89
N GLY A 122 -19.37 5.77 -14.92
CA GLY A 122 -20.64 5.05 -15.09
C GLY A 122 -20.98 4.16 -13.90
N ASP A 123 -22.07 3.39 -14.01
CA ASP A 123 -22.51 2.45 -12.98
C ASP A 123 -22.01 1.01 -13.20
N GLU A 124 -21.50 0.71 -14.41
CA GLU A 124 -20.92 -0.59 -14.69
C GLU A 124 -19.52 -0.75 -14.06
N CYS A 125 -19.36 -1.77 -13.24
CA CYS A 125 -18.09 -2.15 -12.61
C CYS A 125 -17.76 -3.62 -12.85
N PHE A 126 -16.57 -4.06 -12.40
CA PHE A 126 -16.20 -5.48 -12.43
C PHE A 126 -17.27 -6.35 -11.74
N PRO A 127 -17.66 -7.49 -12.32
CA PRO A 127 -17.06 -8.17 -13.47
C PRO A 127 -17.56 -7.73 -14.86
N ALA A 128 -18.58 -6.88 -14.94
CA ALA A 128 -19.16 -6.46 -16.22
C ALA A 128 -18.27 -5.48 -16.98
N SER A 129 -17.48 -4.69 -16.28
CA SER A 129 -16.52 -3.73 -16.87
C SER A 129 -15.15 -3.82 -16.17
N LYS A 130 -14.18 -3.05 -16.68
CA LYS A 130 -12.84 -2.93 -16.07
C LYS A 130 -12.78 -2.03 -14.84
N TRP A 131 -13.88 -1.33 -14.52
CA TRP A 131 -13.89 -0.29 -13.49
C TRP A 131 -14.07 -0.88 -12.09
N MET A 132 -13.50 -0.20 -11.09
CA MET A 132 -13.48 -0.69 -9.72
C MET A 132 -14.91 -0.75 -9.14
N PRO A 133 -15.32 -1.89 -8.52
CA PRO A 133 -16.59 -1.97 -7.80
C PRO A 133 -16.64 -0.96 -6.64
N PRO A 134 -17.83 -0.46 -6.25
CA PRO A 134 -17.95 0.45 -5.11
C PRO A 134 -17.43 -0.10 -3.78
N SER A 135 -17.40 -1.43 -3.62
CA SER A 135 -16.83 -2.15 -2.48
C SER A 135 -15.32 -2.44 -2.61
N GLY A 136 -14.72 -2.12 -3.75
CA GLY A 136 -13.30 -2.31 -4.00
C GLY A 136 -12.45 -1.35 -3.16
N VAL A 137 -11.35 -1.86 -2.61
CA VAL A 137 -10.40 -1.10 -1.79
C VAL A 137 -9.02 -1.20 -2.41
N GLN A 138 -8.36 -0.05 -2.62
CA GLN A 138 -6.95 -0.04 -2.97
C GLN A 138 -6.11 -0.13 -1.70
N VAL A 139 -5.27 -1.15 -1.64
CA VAL A 139 -4.25 -1.36 -0.59
C VAL A 139 -2.86 -0.95 -1.08
N GLY A 140 -1.93 -0.84 -0.16
CA GLY A 140 -0.55 -0.46 -0.46
C GLY A 140 0.24 -0.06 0.78
N SER A 141 1.56 -0.13 0.71
CA SER A 141 2.43 0.45 1.72
C SER A 141 2.28 1.98 1.76
N VAL A 142 2.35 2.55 2.96
CA VAL A 142 2.45 4.00 3.23
C VAL A 142 3.84 4.40 3.73
N TYR A 143 4.79 3.46 3.78
CA TYR A 143 6.18 3.74 4.12
C TYR A 143 6.83 4.63 3.05
N ASN A 144 7.42 5.74 3.48
CA ASN A 144 7.96 6.75 2.58
C ASN A 144 9.41 6.49 2.13
N GLY A 145 10.08 5.53 2.75
CA GLY A 145 11.42 5.10 2.37
C GLY A 145 11.42 4.00 1.32
N LEU A 146 12.60 3.44 1.07
CA LEU A 146 12.82 2.32 0.14
C LEU A 146 13.61 1.22 0.86
N GLY A 147 13.36 -0.05 0.52
CA GLY A 147 14.04 -1.18 1.15
C GLY A 147 13.40 -1.59 2.49
N ASP A 148 14.03 -2.53 3.19
CA ASP A 148 13.66 -2.83 4.57
C ASP A 148 14.06 -1.66 5.49
N PRO A 149 13.11 -1.08 6.26
CA PRO A 149 13.34 0.08 7.11
C PRO A 149 14.45 -0.08 8.14
N THR A 150 14.74 -1.32 8.55
CA THR A 150 15.73 -1.61 9.60
C THR A 150 17.15 -1.74 9.07
N THR A 151 17.37 -1.72 7.76
CA THR A 151 18.68 -1.89 7.12
C THR A 151 18.93 -0.88 5.99
N PRO A 152 18.78 0.43 6.25
CA PRO A 152 18.87 1.43 5.19
C PRO A 152 20.29 1.51 4.63
N GLY A 153 20.47 1.01 3.41
CA GLY A 153 21.73 1.07 2.66
C GLY A 153 22.66 -0.14 2.82
N TRP A 154 22.22 -1.23 3.46
CA TRP A 154 22.95 -2.51 3.49
C TRP A 154 22.01 -3.71 3.44
N ALA A 155 22.52 -4.90 3.12
CA ALA A 155 21.70 -6.08 2.89
C ALA A 155 21.07 -6.68 4.17
N SER A 156 19.76 -6.99 4.12
CA SER A 156 18.97 -7.63 5.20
C SER A 156 19.25 -9.13 5.39
N VAL A 157 20.51 -9.52 5.47
CA VAL A 157 20.92 -10.93 5.59
C VAL A 157 20.84 -11.44 7.03
N GLU A 158 20.93 -12.75 7.21
CA GLU A 158 21.01 -13.36 8.54
C GLU A 158 22.21 -12.80 9.33
N GLY A 159 21.97 -12.36 10.56
CA GLY A 159 23.00 -11.79 11.44
C GLY A 159 23.44 -10.36 11.12
N CYS A 160 22.80 -9.67 10.16
CA CYS A 160 23.08 -8.25 9.90
C CYS A 160 22.70 -7.36 11.10
N GLU A 161 23.37 -6.21 11.20
CA GLU A 161 22.94 -5.14 12.09
C GLU A 161 21.60 -4.57 11.60
N ARG A 162 20.70 -4.30 12.55
CA ARG A 162 19.38 -3.72 12.29
C ARG A 162 19.17 -2.53 13.20
N LEU A 163 18.59 -1.47 12.64
CA LEU A 163 18.13 -0.33 13.41
C LEU A 163 17.05 -0.77 14.41
N SER A 164 17.05 -0.13 15.58
CA SER A 164 15.95 -0.25 16.54
C SER A 164 14.68 0.38 15.97
N GLU A 165 13.52 0.00 16.49
CA GLU A 165 12.24 0.60 16.12
C GLU A 165 12.23 2.13 16.29
N GLU A 166 12.78 2.63 17.40
CA GLU A 166 12.96 4.07 17.63
C GLU A 166 13.82 4.75 16.55
N ALA A 167 14.92 4.12 16.13
CA ALA A 167 15.77 4.67 15.08
C ALA A 167 15.06 4.67 13.71
N VAL A 168 14.22 3.67 13.43
CA VAL A 168 13.37 3.61 12.24
C VAL A 168 12.31 4.71 12.27
N GLU A 169 11.65 4.96 13.40
CA GLU A 169 10.70 6.07 13.53
C GLU A 169 11.37 7.42 13.33
N LEU A 170 12.56 7.61 13.91
CA LEU A 170 13.36 8.84 13.77
C LEU A 170 13.85 9.09 12.34
N SER A 171 13.88 8.08 11.47
CA SER A 171 14.18 8.26 10.04
C SER A 171 13.20 9.21 9.35
N GLY A 172 11.96 9.29 9.86
CA GLY A 172 10.89 10.10 9.29
C GLY A 172 10.18 9.47 8.09
N ASP A 173 10.54 8.25 7.72
CA ASP A 173 9.91 7.51 6.61
C ASP A 173 8.76 6.62 7.06
N SER A 174 8.70 6.25 8.33
CA SER A 174 7.58 5.52 8.92
C SER A 174 6.38 6.42 9.17
N PRO A 175 5.14 5.95 8.93
CA PRO A 175 3.94 6.71 9.21
C PRO A 175 3.77 6.92 10.72
N LEU A 176 3.61 8.18 11.14
CA LEU A 176 3.46 8.55 12.56
C LEU A 176 2.01 8.62 13.04
N ILE A 177 1.05 8.46 12.13
CA ILE A 177 -0.38 8.40 12.44
C ILE A 177 -1.01 7.19 11.76
N PRO A 178 -2.03 6.57 12.38
CA PRO A 178 -2.79 5.50 11.76
C PRO A 178 -3.42 5.98 10.45
N SER A 179 -3.47 5.08 9.47
CA SER A 179 -4.20 5.31 8.23
C SER A 179 -4.93 4.05 7.77
N LEU A 180 -6.03 4.21 7.04
CA LEU A 180 -6.85 3.08 6.62
C LEU A 180 -7.36 3.29 5.20
N PRO A 181 -7.17 2.33 4.27
CA PRO A 181 -7.85 2.37 3.00
C PRO A 181 -9.30 1.88 3.16
N ILE A 182 -10.25 2.56 2.55
CA ILE A 182 -11.67 2.17 2.54
C ILE A 182 -12.24 2.16 1.12
N SER A 183 -13.42 1.56 0.98
CA SER A 183 -14.14 1.50 -0.28
C SER A 183 -14.79 2.83 -0.65
N ALA A 184 -15.13 3.01 -1.93
CA ALA A 184 -15.89 4.17 -2.38
C ALA A 184 -17.26 4.26 -1.70
N ALA A 185 -17.91 3.11 -1.48
CA ALA A 185 -19.22 3.03 -0.83
C ALA A 185 -19.16 3.49 0.64
N ASP A 186 -18.14 3.06 1.38
CA ASP A 186 -17.95 3.49 2.78
C ASP A 186 -17.60 4.98 2.86
N ALA A 187 -16.75 5.46 1.95
CA ALA A 187 -16.38 6.86 1.88
C ALA A 187 -17.59 7.74 1.60
N GLU A 188 -18.51 7.32 0.72
CA GLU A 188 -19.74 8.07 0.45
C GLU A 188 -20.60 8.26 1.71
N VAL A 189 -20.67 7.26 2.58
CA VAL A 189 -21.37 7.37 3.87
C VAL A 189 -20.70 8.41 4.77
N ILE A 190 -19.36 8.39 4.85
CA ILE A 190 -18.61 9.35 5.66
C ILE A 190 -18.75 10.77 5.10
N LEU A 191 -18.58 10.94 3.79
CA LEU A 191 -18.64 12.23 3.09
C LEU A 191 -20.01 12.90 3.23
N LYS A 192 -21.11 12.12 3.33
CA LYS A 192 -22.46 12.63 3.62
C LYS A 192 -22.59 13.32 4.99
N SER A 193 -21.69 13.00 5.93
CA SER A 193 -21.66 13.63 7.27
C SER A 193 -20.82 14.91 7.33
N ILE A 194 -20.13 15.25 6.25
CA ILE A 194 -19.27 16.42 6.16
C ILE A 194 -20.12 17.62 5.74
N VAL A 195 -20.00 18.72 6.48
CA VAL A 195 -20.68 19.98 6.20
C VAL A 195 -19.61 21.01 5.86
N GLY A 196 -19.70 21.62 4.69
CA GLY A 196 -18.71 22.57 4.19
C GLY A 196 -18.99 23.02 2.76
N ASP A 197 -18.17 23.93 2.25
CA ASP A 197 -18.26 24.38 0.87
C ASP A 197 -17.67 23.32 -0.07
N VAL A 198 -18.28 23.15 -1.23
CA VAL A 198 -17.72 22.29 -2.27
C VAL A 198 -16.55 23.03 -2.90
N ALA A 199 -15.35 22.44 -2.86
CA ALA A 199 -14.19 23.02 -3.53
C ALA A 199 -14.44 23.14 -5.05
N ASP A 200 -13.83 24.14 -5.69
CA ASP A 200 -13.99 24.38 -7.13
C ASP A 200 -13.68 23.12 -7.96
N GLY A 201 -14.66 22.67 -8.74
CA GLY A 201 -14.57 21.46 -9.57
C GLY A 201 -14.81 20.14 -8.84
N ASP A 202 -15.24 20.18 -7.58
CA ASP A 202 -15.61 18.99 -6.81
C ASP A 202 -17.14 18.86 -6.65
N VAL A 203 -17.59 17.77 -6.01
CA VAL A 203 -19.00 17.57 -5.60
C VAL A 203 -19.09 17.20 -4.12
N TYR A 204 -17.95 16.91 -3.48
CA TYR A 204 -17.91 16.64 -2.04
C TYR A 204 -17.55 17.92 -1.27
N PRO A 205 -18.25 18.20 -0.16
CA PRO A 205 -17.92 19.34 0.68
C PRO A 205 -16.53 19.17 1.31
N VAL A 206 -15.78 20.26 1.36
CA VAL A 206 -14.52 20.42 2.06
C VAL A 206 -14.80 21.26 3.30
N GLY A 207 -14.38 20.77 4.48
CA GLY A 207 -14.64 21.49 5.72
C GLY A 207 -14.74 20.59 6.94
N PRO A 208 -14.99 21.15 8.13
CA PRO A 208 -15.11 20.39 9.36
C PRO A 208 -16.36 19.49 9.33
N GLY A 209 -16.15 18.17 9.32
CA GLY A 209 -17.24 17.21 9.45
C GLY A 209 -17.77 17.16 10.89
N GLN A 210 -19.09 17.19 11.04
CA GLN A 210 -19.73 16.96 12.35
C GLN A 210 -19.76 15.47 12.73
N GLY A 211 -19.54 14.58 11.75
CA GLY A 211 -19.36 13.15 11.98
C GLY A 211 -18.13 12.85 12.83
N ILE A 212 -18.33 12.10 13.91
CA ILE A 212 -17.24 11.53 14.68
C ILE A 212 -16.96 10.16 14.09
N LEU A 213 -15.76 9.98 13.53
CA LEU A 213 -15.30 8.69 13.07
C LEU A 213 -14.56 8.00 14.21
N ASN A 214 -15.11 6.89 14.71
CA ASN A 214 -14.45 6.02 15.66
C ASN A 214 -13.62 5.00 14.88
N LEU A 215 -12.34 5.28 14.67
CA LEU A 215 -11.40 4.37 14.04
C LEU A 215 -10.80 3.47 15.11
N SER A 216 -11.22 2.20 15.14
CA SER A 216 -10.61 1.18 15.99
C SER A 216 -9.85 0.17 15.15
N TYR A 217 -8.54 0.14 15.31
CA TYR A 217 -7.65 -0.79 14.63
C TYR A 217 -7.02 -1.71 15.66
N ILE A 218 -7.37 -3.00 15.60
CA ILE A 218 -6.74 -4.05 16.39
C ILE A 218 -5.80 -4.81 15.45
N VAL A 219 -4.51 -4.54 15.54
CA VAL A 219 -3.46 -5.42 15.00
C VAL A 219 -3.64 -6.75 15.71
N SER A 220 -4.14 -7.78 15.03
CA SER A 220 -4.55 -9.01 15.72
C SER A 220 -3.32 -9.83 16.16
N LEU A 221 -3.32 -10.14 17.46
CA LEU A 221 -2.60 -11.17 18.22
C LEU A 221 -1.07 -11.17 18.32
N TRP A 222 -0.32 -10.41 17.50
CA TRP A 222 1.15 -10.32 17.65
C TRP A 222 1.72 -8.93 17.91
N GLY A 223 0.93 -7.85 17.81
CA GLY A 223 1.30 -6.51 18.31
C GLY A 223 2.57 -5.86 17.74
N GLU A 224 3.36 -6.55 16.92
CA GLU A 224 4.71 -6.19 16.54
C GLU A 224 4.87 -6.26 15.01
N THR A 225 5.64 -5.31 14.51
CA THR A 225 6.36 -5.33 13.23
C THR A 225 7.09 -6.68 13.08
N VAL A 226 6.59 -7.62 12.26
CA VAL A 226 7.19 -8.98 12.18
C VAL A 226 8.24 -9.08 11.09
N ILE A 227 9.49 -9.29 11.47
CA ILE A 227 10.57 -9.62 10.55
C ILE A 227 10.29 -11.00 9.90
N ALA A 228 10.00 -11.01 8.60
CA ALA A 228 9.56 -12.13 7.80
C ALA A 228 10.53 -12.42 6.65
N ARG A 229 10.70 -13.70 6.31
CA ARG A 229 11.56 -14.14 5.22
C ARG A 229 10.92 -13.83 3.86
N ILE A 230 11.69 -13.23 2.96
CA ILE A 230 11.36 -13.01 1.54
C ILE A 230 12.36 -13.77 0.66
N GLU A 231 11.95 -14.12 -0.57
CA GLU A 231 12.74 -14.97 -1.47
C GLU A 231 12.77 -14.47 -2.91
N ASN A 232 13.93 -13.98 -3.33
CA ASN A 232 14.21 -13.67 -4.73
C ASN A 232 14.59 -14.93 -5.52
N VAL A 233 14.12 -15.04 -6.76
CA VAL A 233 14.55 -16.09 -7.70
C VAL A 233 15.41 -15.47 -8.79
N ILE A 234 16.69 -15.86 -8.83
CA ILE A 234 17.67 -15.35 -9.79
C ILE A 234 18.07 -16.45 -10.79
N GLY A 235 17.89 -16.17 -12.08
CA GLY A 235 18.33 -17.03 -13.18
C GLY A 235 19.44 -16.37 -13.98
N VAL A 236 20.47 -17.12 -14.38
CA VAL A 236 21.63 -16.56 -15.09
C VAL A 236 21.90 -17.35 -16.38
N ILE A 237 22.02 -16.62 -17.49
CA ILE A 237 22.59 -17.12 -18.74
C ILE A 237 23.94 -16.44 -18.93
N GLU A 238 25.02 -17.18 -18.70
CA GLU A 238 26.39 -16.68 -18.83
C GLU A 238 26.71 -16.27 -20.28
N GLY A 239 27.33 -15.10 -20.45
CA GLY A 239 27.79 -14.58 -21.74
C GLY A 239 29.04 -15.31 -22.25
N GLU A 240 29.19 -15.41 -23.57
CA GLU A 240 30.34 -16.10 -24.17
C GLU A 240 31.59 -15.22 -24.31
N GLU A 241 31.42 -13.93 -24.62
CA GLU A 241 32.54 -13.02 -24.88
C GLU A 241 32.79 -12.03 -23.73
N GLU A 242 31.71 -11.55 -23.12
CA GLU A 242 31.73 -10.55 -22.04
C GLU A 242 30.91 -11.05 -20.84
N PRO A 243 31.32 -12.15 -20.17
CA PRO A 243 30.55 -12.75 -19.08
C PRO A 243 30.41 -11.82 -17.86
N ASP A 244 31.28 -10.82 -17.74
CA ASP A 244 31.33 -9.79 -16.69
C ASP A 244 30.51 -8.52 -17.03
N ARG A 245 29.69 -8.57 -18.10
CA ARG A 245 28.74 -7.50 -18.45
C ARG A 245 27.33 -8.05 -18.36
N TYR A 246 26.45 -7.33 -17.66
CA TYR A 246 25.12 -7.83 -17.30
C TYR A 246 24.01 -7.09 -18.04
N VAL A 247 23.03 -7.85 -18.53
CA VAL A 247 21.70 -7.36 -18.93
C VAL A 247 20.70 -7.95 -17.95
N ILE A 248 20.09 -7.10 -17.12
CA ILE A 248 19.19 -7.53 -16.04
C ILE A 248 17.74 -7.33 -16.49
N LEU A 249 16.93 -8.38 -16.39
CA LEU A 249 15.48 -8.35 -16.59
C LEU A 249 14.81 -8.70 -15.27
N GLY A 250 14.07 -7.74 -14.70
CA GLY A 250 13.45 -7.87 -13.39
C GLY A 250 11.95 -7.69 -13.41
N ASN A 251 11.23 -8.45 -12.58
CA ASN A 251 9.83 -8.22 -12.25
C ASN A 251 9.51 -8.82 -10.87
N HIS A 252 8.72 -8.14 -10.05
CA HIS A 252 8.31 -8.68 -8.74
C HIS A 252 7.20 -9.73 -8.86
N ARG A 253 7.03 -10.52 -7.80
CA ARG A 253 6.13 -11.67 -7.74
C ARG A 253 5.06 -11.51 -6.66
N ASP A 254 5.39 -10.83 -5.59
CA ASP A 254 4.47 -10.57 -4.49
C ASP A 254 3.35 -9.64 -4.95
N ALA A 255 2.16 -9.88 -4.41
CA ALA A 255 0.97 -9.10 -4.70
C ALA A 255 0.16 -8.97 -3.41
N TRP A 256 -0.60 -7.88 -3.30
CA TRP A 256 -1.55 -7.72 -2.20
C TRP A 256 -2.70 -8.74 -2.19
N SER A 257 -3.07 -9.27 -3.36
CA SER A 257 -4.16 -10.22 -3.52
C SER A 257 -3.79 -11.23 -4.62
N PHE A 258 -4.67 -11.51 -5.58
CA PHE A 258 -4.36 -12.41 -6.70
C PHE A 258 -3.29 -11.86 -7.66
N GLY A 259 -3.16 -10.54 -7.73
CA GLY A 259 -2.12 -9.86 -8.50
C GLY A 259 -2.09 -10.18 -9.99
N ALA A 260 -3.25 -10.43 -10.62
CA ALA A 260 -3.31 -10.89 -12.00
C ALA A 260 -2.69 -9.90 -13.01
N VAL A 261 -2.89 -8.60 -12.76
CA VAL A 261 -2.20 -7.53 -13.51
C VAL A 261 -0.89 -7.22 -12.81
N ASP A 262 -0.98 -6.67 -11.61
CA ASP A 262 0.16 -6.28 -10.78
C ASP A 262 0.46 -7.37 -9.74
N PRO A 263 1.56 -8.15 -9.86
CA PRO A 263 2.57 -8.13 -10.94
C PRO A 263 2.49 -9.27 -11.94
N ASN A 264 1.58 -10.23 -11.78
CA ASN A 264 1.70 -11.53 -12.45
C ASN A 264 1.59 -11.46 -13.97
N SER A 265 1.04 -10.38 -14.53
CA SER A 265 1.10 -10.14 -15.98
C SER A 265 2.55 -9.91 -16.45
N GLY A 266 3.36 -9.18 -15.67
CA GLY A 266 4.79 -9.04 -15.86
C GLY A 266 5.54 -10.34 -15.61
N THR A 267 5.17 -11.10 -14.57
CA THR A 267 5.79 -12.40 -14.25
C THR A 267 5.61 -13.36 -15.42
N ALA A 268 4.41 -13.40 -16.01
CA ALA A 268 4.11 -14.22 -17.18
C ALA A 268 5.02 -13.85 -18.37
N VAL A 269 5.24 -12.56 -18.63
CA VAL A 269 6.14 -12.09 -19.70
C VAL A 269 7.59 -12.49 -19.40
N LEU A 270 8.07 -12.29 -18.16
CA LEU A 270 9.43 -12.65 -17.75
C LEU A 270 9.70 -14.15 -17.97
N LEU A 271 8.78 -15.01 -17.53
CA LEU A 271 8.87 -16.45 -17.68
C LEU A 271 8.85 -16.89 -19.14
N GLU A 272 8.01 -16.27 -19.98
CA GLU A 272 7.95 -16.58 -21.41
C GLU A 272 9.25 -16.20 -22.11
N ILE A 273 9.84 -15.03 -21.81
CA ILE A 273 11.15 -14.62 -22.34
C ILE A 273 12.22 -15.64 -21.93
N ALA A 274 12.29 -16.00 -20.65
CA ALA A 274 13.24 -16.98 -20.14
C ALA A 274 13.10 -18.33 -20.86
N GLN A 275 11.86 -18.80 -21.06
CA GLN A 275 11.60 -20.05 -21.79
C GLN A 275 12.05 -19.99 -23.25
N ARG A 276 11.87 -18.85 -23.92
CA ARG A 276 12.31 -18.68 -25.32
C ARG A 276 13.83 -18.63 -25.44
N LEU A 277 14.53 -17.99 -24.50
CA LEU A 277 15.99 -18.01 -24.48
C LEU A 277 16.55 -19.42 -24.20
N ASP A 278 15.94 -20.20 -23.30
CA ASP A 278 16.33 -21.62 -23.10
C ASP A 278 16.23 -22.43 -24.40
N LYS A 279 15.14 -22.26 -25.16
CA LYS A 279 14.98 -22.91 -26.47
C LYS A 279 16.05 -22.50 -27.48
N LEU A 280 16.49 -21.24 -27.46
CA LEU A 280 17.61 -20.78 -28.30
C LEU A 280 18.94 -21.37 -27.83
N GLN A 281 19.19 -21.45 -26.53
CA GLN A 281 20.41 -22.06 -25.98
C GLN A 281 20.53 -23.54 -26.36
N ARG A 282 19.43 -24.29 -26.32
CA ARG A 282 19.41 -25.69 -26.78
C ARG A 282 19.74 -25.87 -28.27
N ARG A 283 19.62 -24.79 -29.06
CA ARG A 283 20.01 -24.74 -30.48
C ARG A 283 21.43 -24.20 -30.71
N GLY A 284 22.19 -23.98 -29.64
CA GLY A 284 23.58 -23.52 -29.69
C GLY A 284 23.75 -22.01 -29.65
N TRP A 285 22.67 -21.23 -29.51
CA TRP A 285 22.81 -19.79 -29.31
C TRP A 285 23.39 -19.49 -27.92
N LYS A 286 24.29 -18.52 -27.86
CA LYS A 286 24.79 -17.95 -26.60
C LYS A 286 24.77 -16.44 -26.71
N PRO A 287 24.41 -15.72 -25.64
CA PRO A 287 24.51 -14.27 -25.66
C PRO A 287 25.97 -13.84 -25.57
N ARG A 288 26.28 -12.66 -26.13
CA ARG A 288 27.60 -12.03 -25.95
C ARG A 288 27.87 -11.71 -24.47
N ARG A 289 26.85 -11.17 -23.78
CA ARG A 289 26.87 -10.69 -22.39
C ARG A 289 26.02 -11.57 -21.50
N THR A 290 26.31 -11.61 -20.21
CA THR A 290 25.51 -12.35 -19.24
C THR A 290 24.11 -11.73 -19.10
N ILE A 291 23.08 -12.56 -19.18
CA ILE A 291 21.69 -12.15 -18.95
C ILE A 291 21.27 -12.67 -17.57
N ILE A 292 20.76 -11.78 -16.73
CA ILE A 292 20.28 -12.10 -15.38
C ILE A 292 18.77 -11.84 -15.33
N PHE A 293 18.01 -12.87 -14.98
CA PHE A 293 16.58 -12.80 -14.70
C PHE A 293 16.39 -12.66 -13.20
N CYS A 294 15.62 -11.67 -12.77
CA CYS A 294 15.31 -11.45 -11.37
C CYS A 294 13.81 -11.47 -11.16
N ASN A 295 13.32 -12.42 -10.36
CA ASN A 295 11.96 -12.41 -9.87
C ASN A 295 11.96 -11.99 -8.41
N TRP A 296 11.53 -10.74 -8.17
CA TRP A 296 11.65 -10.05 -6.88
C TRP A 296 10.50 -10.40 -5.95
N ASP A 297 10.74 -10.40 -4.65
CA ASP A 297 9.72 -10.57 -3.61
C ASP A 297 9.55 -9.28 -2.79
N ALA A 298 8.48 -9.15 -2.02
CA ALA A 298 8.19 -7.96 -1.17
C ALA A 298 8.41 -6.57 -1.84
N GLU A 299 8.12 -6.42 -3.13
CA GLU A 299 8.11 -5.12 -3.81
C GLU A 299 6.99 -4.23 -3.29
N GLU A 300 5.82 -4.81 -3.03
CA GLU A 300 4.61 -4.09 -2.59
C GLU A 300 4.81 -3.40 -1.24
N TYR A 301 5.83 -3.85 -0.50
CA TYR A 301 6.27 -3.34 0.78
C TYR A 301 7.39 -2.30 0.69
N ALA A 302 7.50 -1.58 -0.43
CA ALA A 302 8.47 -0.54 -0.74
C ALA A 302 9.80 -1.03 -1.33
N LEU A 303 9.71 -1.85 -2.38
CA LEU A 303 10.85 -2.32 -3.17
C LEU A 303 11.87 -3.11 -2.35
N VAL A 304 11.42 -3.75 -1.26
CA VAL A 304 12.29 -4.32 -0.21
C VAL A 304 13.39 -5.16 -0.84
N SER A 305 13.04 -6.15 -1.66
CA SER A 305 14.03 -7.07 -2.21
C SER A 305 14.88 -6.52 -3.35
N THR A 306 14.37 -5.53 -4.10
CA THR A 306 15.02 -5.07 -5.34
C THR A 306 16.22 -4.18 -5.00
N LEU A 307 16.12 -3.37 -3.94
CA LEU A 307 17.22 -2.51 -3.49
C LEU A 307 18.44 -3.32 -3.04
N TYR A 308 18.25 -4.55 -2.56
CA TYR A 308 19.34 -5.39 -2.06
C TYR A 308 20.27 -5.94 -3.12
N LEU A 309 19.80 -6.16 -4.35
CA LEU A 309 20.69 -6.64 -5.42
C LEU A 309 21.44 -5.49 -6.12
N THR A 310 21.15 -4.24 -5.75
CA THR A 310 21.80 -3.04 -6.31
C THR A 310 22.94 -2.49 -5.45
N LEU A 311 23.10 -2.98 -4.22
CA LEU A 311 24.17 -2.64 -3.27
C LEU A 311 25.27 -3.71 -3.31
#